data_AF-A0A7M2YCK6-F1
#
_entry.id   AF-A0A7M2YCK6-F1
#
_cell.length_a   1.000
_cell.length_b   1.000
_cell.length_c   1.000
_cell.angle_alpha   90.00
_cell.angle_beta   90.00
_cell.angle_gamma   90.00
#
_symmetry.space_group_name_H-M   'P 1'
#
loop_
_entity.id
_entity.type
_entity.pdbx_description
1 polymer ?
#
loop_
_entity_poly.entity_id
_entity_poly.type
_entity_poly.pdbx_seq_one_letter_code
_entity_poly.pdbx_strand_id
1 'polypeptide(L)'
;MKILAYRFSAFGDVAMTVPVITEFLQQNPDVEVVMVSRDNFKDLFEGIPNLTFRGIDFDDYKGIFGLRKLGKSLLKEFKPNYIADLHDVIRTKTLDLFFIKNGFKVYKIKKGKEEKEQLTDVWNLDKKKLKPNTERYADVFRAMNFKLELSHQYPQNISLKKGIGIAPFAQHKGKMLPLEKTFEVAKILAQNHKIYFFGGGKNEVTLLNDWQQQIPNTENLAGKLNLKQELQKISELEVMISMDSANMHLASLMGTRCISIWGSTHPYAGFLGYGQSENDIVQVKDLTCRPCSVFGDKECYRGDWACLEELDIQKIIDLI
;
A
#
# COMPACT_ATOMS: atom_id res chain seq x y z
N MET A 1 -16.27 -20.50 -11.21
CA MET A 1 -16.49 -19.24 -11.97
C MET A 1 -15.19 -18.45 -12.02
N LYS A 2 -14.93 -17.64 -13.06
CA LYS A 2 -13.64 -16.93 -13.19
C LYS A 2 -13.79 -15.41 -13.30
N ILE A 3 -13.04 -14.68 -12.49
CA ILE A 3 -12.99 -13.21 -12.49
C ILE A 3 -11.62 -12.76 -12.99
N LEU A 4 -11.58 -11.91 -14.01
CA LEU A 4 -10.36 -11.22 -14.42
C LEU A 4 -10.32 -9.85 -13.72
N ALA A 5 -9.41 -9.69 -12.77
CA ALA A 5 -9.19 -8.45 -12.02
C ALA A 5 -7.88 -7.78 -12.44
N TYR A 6 -7.84 -6.45 -12.47
CA TYR A 6 -6.60 -5.73 -12.76
C TYR A 6 -6.41 -4.47 -11.92
N ARG A 7 -5.18 -4.30 -11.44
CA ARG A 7 -4.64 -3.06 -10.85
C ARG A 7 -3.16 -2.99 -11.12
N PHE A 8 -2.66 -1.85 -11.60
CA PHE A 8 -1.29 -1.74 -12.13
C PHE A 8 -0.36 -0.83 -11.33
N SER A 9 -0.92 -0.05 -10.39
CA SER A 9 -0.22 0.93 -9.55
C SER A 9 -1.20 1.51 -8.52
N ALA A 10 -0.74 2.24 -7.50
CA ALA A 10 0.65 2.28 -7.00
C ALA A 10 1.00 0.98 -6.24
N PHE A 11 2.25 0.82 -5.78
CA PHE A 11 2.71 -0.40 -5.10
C PHE A 11 1.82 -0.77 -3.90
N GLY A 12 1.69 0.13 -2.92
CA GLY A 12 0.87 -0.13 -1.71
C GLY A 12 -0.59 -0.42 -2.03
N ASP A 13 -1.08 0.23 -3.06
CA ASP A 13 -2.42 0.08 -3.60
C ASP A 13 -2.66 -1.30 -4.27
N VAL A 14 -1.65 -1.88 -4.91
CA VAL A 14 -1.68 -3.27 -5.42
C VAL A 14 -1.54 -4.24 -4.26
N ALA A 15 -0.65 -3.97 -3.31
CA ALA A 15 -0.50 -4.76 -2.09
C ALA A 15 -1.85 -4.86 -1.33
N MET A 16 -2.59 -3.77 -1.18
CA MET A 16 -3.89 -3.78 -0.50
C MET A 16 -5.00 -4.54 -1.23
N THR A 17 -4.82 -4.96 -2.48
CA THR A 17 -5.75 -5.91 -3.13
C THR A 17 -5.55 -7.34 -2.63
N VAL A 18 -4.37 -7.68 -2.11
CA VAL A 18 -4.04 -9.02 -1.62
C VAL A 18 -4.99 -9.48 -0.51
N PRO A 19 -5.15 -8.78 0.63
CA PRO A 19 -6.03 -9.25 1.70
C PRO A 19 -7.50 -9.33 1.24
N VAL A 20 -7.92 -8.41 0.37
CA VAL A 20 -9.28 -8.40 -0.19
C VAL A 20 -9.54 -9.64 -1.04
N ILE A 21 -8.60 -9.98 -1.93
CA ILE A 21 -8.71 -11.16 -2.80
C ILE A 21 -8.59 -12.45 -1.98
N THR A 22 -7.68 -12.49 -1.00
CA THR A 22 -7.51 -13.65 -0.12
C THR A 22 -8.80 -13.97 0.64
N GLU A 23 -9.38 -12.99 1.34
CA GLU A 23 -10.63 -13.20 2.09
C GLU A 23 -11.82 -13.47 1.16
N PHE A 24 -11.84 -12.85 -0.03
CA PHE A 24 -12.81 -13.16 -1.07
C PHE A 24 -12.78 -14.63 -1.50
N LEU A 25 -11.59 -15.17 -1.80
CA LEU A 25 -11.43 -16.56 -2.23
C LEU A 25 -11.71 -17.55 -1.09
N GLN A 26 -11.41 -17.19 0.16
CA GLN A 26 -11.80 -17.98 1.34
C GLN A 26 -13.33 -18.09 1.50
N GLN A 27 -14.05 -17.01 1.20
CA GLN A 27 -15.51 -16.95 1.31
C GLN A 27 -16.24 -17.49 0.06
N ASN A 28 -15.53 -17.65 -1.06
CA ASN A 28 -16.07 -18.07 -2.34
C ASN A 28 -15.16 -19.15 -2.99
N PRO A 29 -15.08 -20.37 -2.42
CA PRO A 29 -14.09 -21.38 -2.81
C PRO A 29 -14.24 -21.91 -4.24
N ASP A 30 -15.43 -21.77 -4.86
CA ASP A 30 -15.69 -22.19 -6.26
C ASP A 30 -15.35 -21.10 -7.30
N VAL A 31 -14.78 -19.99 -6.85
CA VAL A 31 -14.38 -18.86 -7.70
C VAL A 31 -12.86 -18.87 -7.88
N GLU A 32 -12.44 -18.66 -9.11
CA GLU A 32 -11.05 -18.37 -9.48
C GLU A 32 -10.92 -16.88 -9.78
N VAL A 33 -9.84 -16.27 -9.30
CA VAL A 33 -9.46 -14.90 -9.67
C VAL A 33 -8.19 -14.95 -10.50
N VAL A 34 -8.17 -14.22 -11.61
CA VAL A 34 -6.95 -13.92 -12.36
C VAL A 34 -6.60 -12.47 -12.07
N MET A 35 -5.53 -12.25 -11.30
CA MET A 35 -5.04 -10.91 -10.99
C MET A 35 -3.97 -10.49 -12.00
N VAL A 36 -4.28 -9.46 -12.79
CA VAL A 36 -3.34 -8.90 -13.77
C VAL A 36 -2.68 -7.65 -13.18
N SER A 37 -1.36 -7.69 -13.05
CA SER A 37 -0.55 -6.56 -12.60
C SER A 37 0.83 -6.56 -13.24
N ARG A 38 1.66 -5.55 -12.95
CA ARG A 38 3.05 -5.55 -13.40
C ARG A 38 3.80 -6.74 -12.81
N ASP A 39 4.73 -7.32 -13.58
CA ASP A 39 5.40 -8.56 -13.20
C ASP A 39 6.16 -8.48 -11.86
N ASN A 40 6.71 -7.31 -11.54
CA ASN A 40 7.41 -7.05 -10.28
C ASN A 40 6.51 -7.11 -9.02
N PHE A 41 5.19 -7.27 -9.16
CA PHE A 41 4.28 -7.48 -8.03
C PHE A 41 3.94 -8.95 -7.78
N LYS A 42 4.46 -9.89 -8.58
CA LYS A 42 4.12 -11.31 -8.54
C LYS A 42 4.24 -11.91 -7.14
N ASP A 43 5.32 -11.58 -6.44
CA ASP A 43 5.61 -12.14 -5.10
C ASP A 43 4.57 -11.72 -4.05
N LEU A 44 3.80 -10.64 -4.26
CA LEU A 44 2.71 -10.23 -3.36
C LEU A 44 1.53 -11.21 -3.35
N PHE A 45 1.38 -11.99 -4.43
CA PHE A 45 0.22 -12.85 -4.66
C PHE A 45 0.56 -14.35 -4.55
N GLU A 46 1.79 -14.68 -4.13
CA GLU A 46 2.23 -16.06 -4.00
C GLU A 46 1.45 -16.80 -2.90
N GLY A 47 1.12 -18.07 -3.13
CA GLY A 47 0.52 -18.94 -2.11
C GLY A 47 -0.98 -18.77 -1.86
N ILE A 48 -1.68 -17.91 -2.62
CA ILE A 48 -3.13 -17.71 -2.46
C ILE A 48 -3.89 -18.77 -3.27
N PRO A 49 -4.69 -19.66 -2.63
CA PRO A 49 -5.47 -20.67 -3.34
C PRO A 49 -6.47 -20.05 -4.31
N ASN A 50 -6.70 -20.70 -5.47
CA ASN A 50 -7.63 -20.24 -6.52
C ASN A 50 -7.30 -18.87 -7.14
N LEU A 51 -6.11 -18.34 -6.88
CA LEU A 51 -5.59 -17.14 -7.51
C LEU A 51 -4.57 -17.50 -8.58
N THR A 52 -4.74 -16.95 -9.79
CA THR A 52 -3.71 -16.93 -10.82
C THR A 52 -3.17 -15.51 -10.97
N PHE A 53 -1.87 -15.31 -10.80
CA PHE A 53 -1.25 -14.02 -11.09
C PHE A 53 -0.73 -13.97 -12.53
N ARG A 54 -1.15 -12.95 -13.29
CA ARG A 54 -0.64 -12.67 -14.63
C ARG A 54 0.17 -11.38 -14.62
N GLY A 55 1.49 -11.52 -14.53
CA GLY A 55 2.44 -10.41 -14.67
C GLY A 55 2.46 -9.85 -16.08
N ILE A 56 2.58 -8.53 -16.23
CA ILE A 56 2.73 -7.87 -17.53
C ILE A 56 3.89 -6.87 -17.51
N ASP A 57 4.51 -6.67 -18.66
CA ASP A 57 5.34 -5.52 -18.95
C ASP A 57 4.57 -4.58 -19.91
N PHE A 58 4.45 -3.30 -19.54
CA PHE A 58 3.78 -2.33 -20.42
C PHE A 58 4.60 -1.99 -21.65
N ASP A 59 5.89 -2.28 -21.67
CA ASP A 59 6.70 -2.12 -22.87
C ASP A 59 6.22 -3.05 -24.01
N ASP A 60 5.59 -4.18 -23.69
CA ASP A 60 4.97 -5.09 -24.66
C ASP A 60 3.59 -4.61 -25.17
N TYR A 61 2.97 -3.66 -24.47
CA TYR A 61 1.58 -3.25 -24.66
C TYR A 61 1.43 -1.72 -24.74
N LYS A 62 2.28 -1.08 -25.56
CA LYS A 62 2.27 0.38 -25.75
C LYS A 62 1.03 0.88 -26.48
N GLY A 63 0.48 1.98 -25.96
CA GLY A 63 -0.65 2.69 -26.55
C GLY A 63 -1.95 1.87 -26.63
N ILE A 64 -2.91 2.38 -27.39
CA ILE A 64 -4.27 1.80 -27.49
C ILE A 64 -4.23 0.40 -28.13
N PHE A 65 -3.43 0.21 -29.18
CA PHE A 65 -3.32 -1.08 -29.87
C PHE A 65 -2.64 -2.14 -29.00
N GLY A 66 -1.61 -1.76 -28.23
CA GLY A 66 -0.99 -2.64 -27.24
C GLY A 66 -1.98 -3.08 -26.17
N LEU A 67 -2.78 -2.17 -25.63
CA LEU A 67 -3.80 -2.52 -24.64
C LEU A 67 -4.91 -3.42 -25.23
N ARG A 68 -5.31 -3.23 -26.49
CA ARG A 68 -6.22 -4.16 -27.18
C ARG A 68 -5.59 -5.54 -27.36
N LYS A 69 -4.30 -5.61 -27.70
CA LYS A 69 -3.55 -6.87 -27.80
C LYS A 69 -3.54 -7.59 -26.44
N LEU A 70 -3.30 -6.86 -25.35
CA LEU A 70 -3.40 -7.39 -23.98
C LEU A 70 -4.80 -7.90 -23.67
N GLY A 71 -5.85 -7.11 -23.93
CA GLY A 71 -7.23 -7.56 -23.71
C GLY A 71 -7.55 -8.86 -24.47
N LYS A 72 -7.11 -8.96 -25.73
CA LYS A 72 -7.31 -10.15 -26.57
C LYS A 72 -6.56 -11.37 -26.01
N SER A 73 -5.31 -11.20 -25.55
CA SER A 73 -4.55 -12.31 -24.96
C SER A 73 -5.22 -12.79 -23.67
N LEU A 74 -5.66 -11.88 -22.79
CA LEU A 74 -6.33 -12.22 -21.53
C LEU A 74 -7.64 -12.98 -21.76
N LEU A 75 -8.48 -12.57 -22.73
CA LEU A 75 -9.71 -13.31 -23.06
C LEU A 75 -9.42 -14.71 -23.61
N LYS A 76 -8.40 -14.83 -24.48
CA LYS A 76 -8.01 -16.12 -25.08
C LYS A 76 -7.46 -17.09 -24.04
N GLU A 77 -6.60 -16.58 -23.15
CA GLU A 77 -5.87 -17.36 -22.14
C GLU A 77 -6.81 -17.80 -21.02
N PHE A 78 -7.64 -16.90 -20.48
CA PHE A 78 -8.36 -17.15 -19.24
C PHE A 78 -9.86 -17.42 -19.40
N LYS A 79 -10.50 -16.91 -20.46
CA LYS A 79 -11.97 -17.05 -20.68
C LYS A 79 -12.80 -16.66 -19.44
N PRO A 80 -12.67 -15.43 -18.93
CA PRO A 80 -13.35 -15.02 -17.70
C PRO A 80 -14.87 -14.94 -17.87
N ASN A 81 -15.60 -14.98 -16.75
CA ASN A 81 -17.03 -14.68 -16.67
C ASN A 81 -17.28 -13.22 -16.26
N TYR A 82 -16.39 -12.66 -15.42
CA TYR A 82 -16.51 -11.30 -14.89
C TYR A 82 -15.21 -10.50 -15.08
N ILE A 83 -15.35 -9.19 -15.20
CA ILE A 83 -14.23 -8.24 -15.30
C ILE A 83 -14.28 -7.24 -14.15
N ALA A 84 -13.19 -7.15 -13.37
CA ALA A 84 -13.00 -6.20 -12.28
C ALA A 84 -11.88 -5.19 -12.61
N ASP A 85 -12.23 -3.93 -12.86
CA ASP A 85 -11.27 -2.82 -12.84
C ASP A 85 -11.09 -2.30 -11.41
N LEU A 86 -10.04 -2.76 -10.75
CA LEU A 86 -9.66 -2.30 -9.42
C LEU A 86 -8.81 -1.01 -9.49
N HIS A 87 -8.57 -0.43 -10.66
CA HIS A 87 -7.67 0.72 -10.87
C HIS A 87 -8.39 2.02 -11.24
N ASP A 88 -9.30 1.97 -12.21
CA ASP A 88 -10.02 3.09 -12.84
C ASP A 88 -9.09 4.28 -13.17
N VAL A 89 -8.19 4.06 -14.13
CA VAL A 89 -7.28 5.06 -14.71
C VAL A 89 -7.33 5.02 -16.23
N ILE A 90 -6.76 6.02 -16.92
CA ILE A 90 -6.82 6.13 -18.40
C ILE A 90 -6.45 4.82 -19.11
N ARG A 91 -5.40 4.16 -18.62
CA ARG A 91 -4.93 2.89 -19.18
C ARG A 91 -5.96 1.76 -19.01
N THR A 92 -6.54 1.61 -17.82
CA THR A 92 -7.56 0.58 -17.59
C THR A 92 -8.86 0.90 -18.29
N LYS A 93 -9.25 2.17 -18.39
CA LYS A 93 -10.41 2.60 -19.22
C LYS A 93 -10.30 2.17 -20.67
N THR A 94 -9.09 2.11 -21.22
CA THR A 94 -8.87 1.57 -22.58
C THR A 94 -9.13 0.05 -22.65
N LEU A 95 -8.72 -0.70 -21.62
CA LEU A 95 -9.04 -2.12 -21.48
C LEU A 95 -10.54 -2.34 -21.24
N ASP A 96 -11.17 -1.53 -20.40
CA ASP A 96 -12.60 -1.57 -20.14
C ASP A 96 -13.40 -1.44 -21.43
N LEU A 97 -13.05 -0.44 -22.27
CA LEU A 97 -13.69 -0.24 -23.57
C LEU A 97 -13.51 -1.45 -24.48
N PHE A 98 -12.37 -2.13 -24.42
CA PHE A 98 -12.16 -3.37 -25.15
C PHE A 98 -13.08 -4.49 -24.62
N PHE A 99 -13.14 -4.71 -23.31
CA PHE A 99 -13.98 -5.76 -22.72
C PHE A 99 -15.49 -5.51 -22.94
N ILE A 100 -15.94 -4.27 -22.80
CA ILE A 100 -17.33 -3.87 -23.08
C ILE A 100 -17.71 -4.19 -24.52
N LYS A 101 -16.84 -3.86 -25.49
CA LYS A 101 -17.05 -4.19 -26.91
C LYS A 101 -17.08 -5.69 -27.21
N ASN A 102 -16.53 -6.52 -26.32
CA ASN A 102 -16.56 -7.97 -26.42
C ASN A 102 -17.66 -8.60 -25.54
N GLY A 103 -18.68 -7.81 -25.13
CA GLY A 103 -19.87 -8.32 -24.46
C GLY A 103 -19.78 -8.45 -22.93
N PHE A 104 -18.70 -7.96 -22.31
CA PHE A 104 -18.54 -8.03 -20.85
C PHE A 104 -19.13 -6.81 -20.14
N LYS A 105 -19.75 -7.06 -18.98
CA LYS A 105 -19.98 -6.03 -17.98
C LYS A 105 -18.69 -5.85 -17.15
N VAL A 106 -18.19 -4.62 -17.08
CA VAL A 106 -17.00 -4.27 -16.29
C VAL A 106 -17.42 -3.61 -14.99
N TYR A 107 -17.00 -4.20 -13.87
CA TYR A 107 -17.24 -3.67 -12.52
C TYR A 107 -16.01 -2.88 -12.08
N LYS A 108 -16.21 -1.65 -11.60
CA LYS A 108 -15.12 -0.70 -11.37
C LYS A 108 -15.12 -0.19 -9.94
N ILE A 109 -13.92 0.04 -9.42
CA ILE A 109 -13.73 0.72 -8.13
C ILE A 109 -14.31 2.15 -8.18
N LYS A 110 -15.05 2.53 -7.12
CA LYS A 110 -15.44 3.91 -6.85
C LYS A 110 -14.39 4.59 -5.98
N LYS A 111 -13.52 5.42 -6.57
CA LYS A 111 -12.32 5.97 -5.90
C LYS A 111 -12.59 7.11 -4.88
N GLY A 112 -13.81 7.65 -4.84
CA GLY A 112 -14.22 8.70 -3.90
C GLY A 112 -13.48 10.01 -4.10
N LYS A 113 -13.40 10.50 -5.35
CA LYS A 113 -12.61 11.70 -5.69
C LYS A 113 -13.15 12.96 -5.02
N GLU A 114 -14.45 13.19 -5.12
CA GLU A 114 -15.13 14.35 -4.51
C GLU A 114 -14.98 14.35 -2.98
N GLU A 115 -15.17 13.19 -2.35
CA GLU A 115 -14.96 13.03 -0.89
C GLU A 115 -13.52 13.35 -0.48
N LYS A 116 -12.54 12.93 -1.29
CA LYS A 116 -11.11 13.21 -1.07
C LYS A 116 -10.77 14.68 -1.30
N GLU A 117 -11.39 15.34 -2.28
CA GLU A 117 -11.25 16.76 -2.51
C GLU A 117 -11.75 17.57 -1.30
N GLN A 118 -12.95 17.25 -0.79
CA GLN A 118 -13.51 17.83 0.43
C GLN A 118 -12.64 17.55 1.67
N LEU A 119 -12.07 16.35 1.76
CA LEU A 119 -11.15 16.00 2.85
C LEU A 119 -9.87 16.86 2.79
N THR A 120 -9.38 17.22 1.61
CA THR A 120 -8.17 18.04 1.46
C THR A 120 -8.39 19.55 1.41
N ASP A 121 -9.65 20.00 1.43
CA ASP A 121 -9.97 21.42 1.47
C ASP A 121 -9.59 22.02 2.83
N VAL A 122 -8.52 22.79 2.90
CA VAL A 122 -8.00 23.38 4.15
C VAL A 122 -9.01 24.24 4.92
N TRP A 123 -10.08 24.72 4.26
CA TRP A 123 -11.14 25.50 4.88
C TRP A 123 -12.26 24.63 5.46
N ASN A 124 -12.34 23.36 5.07
CA ASN A 124 -13.25 22.40 5.66
C ASN A 124 -12.69 21.89 7.01
N LEU A 125 -13.20 22.43 8.12
CA LEU A 125 -12.82 22.03 9.48
C LEU A 125 -13.49 20.71 9.94
N ASP A 126 -14.59 20.29 9.30
CA ASP A 126 -15.30 19.03 9.58
C ASP A 126 -14.75 17.89 8.71
N LYS A 127 -13.52 17.46 9.03
CA LYS A 127 -12.85 16.35 8.34
C LYS A 127 -13.46 15.01 8.73
N LYS A 128 -14.06 14.30 7.77
CA LYS A 128 -14.65 12.97 8.00
C LYS A 128 -13.75 11.85 7.49
N LYS A 129 -13.66 10.78 8.28
CA LYS A 129 -13.00 9.54 7.86
C LYS A 129 -13.75 8.95 6.66
N LEU A 130 -13.04 8.75 5.55
CA LEU A 130 -13.58 8.19 4.33
C LEU A 130 -13.56 6.66 4.36
N LYS A 131 -14.37 6.06 3.49
CA LYS A 131 -14.37 4.61 3.29
C LYS A 131 -12.96 4.09 2.93
N PRO A 132 -12.42 3.08 3.64
CA PRO A 132 -11.13 2.48 3.34
C PRO A 132 -11.02 2.01 1.89
N ASN A 133 -9.84 2.13 1.28
CA ASN A 133 -9.64 1.67 -0.09
C ASN A 133 -9.82 0.15 -0.24
N THR A 134 -9.48 -0.64 0.79
CA THR A 134 -9.73 -2.10 0.81
C THR A 134 -11.21 -2.42 0.67
N GLU A 135 -12.06 -1.67 1.37
CA GLU A 135 -13.52 -1.74 1.25
C GLU A 135 -14.01 -1.29 -0.14
N ARG A 136 -13.35 -0.29 -0.75
CA ARG A 136 -13.66 0.11 -2.14
C ARG A 136 -13.27 -0.96 -3.17
N TYR A 137 -12.23 -1.77 -2.91
CA TYR A 137 -11.94 -2.95 -3.73
C TYR A 137 -12.98 -4.05 -3.49
N ALA A 138 -13.34 -4.32 -2.22
CA ALA A 138 -14.35 -5.32 -1.87
C ALA A 138 -15.72 -5.02 -2.51
N ASP A 139 -16.11 -3.74 -2.56
CA ASP A 139 -17.34 -3.29 -3.24
C ASP A 139 -17.41 -3.71 -4.72
N VAL A 140 -16.28 -3.84 -5.40
CA VAL A 140 -16.25 -4.31 -6.80
C VAL A 140 -16.72 -5.75 -6.91
N PHE A 141 -16.31 -6.61 -5.98
CA PHE A 141 -16.75 -8.00 -5.89
C PHE A 141 -18.20 -8.10 -5.39
N ARG A 142 -18.59 -7.29 -4.40
CA ARG A 142 -19.98 -7.22 -3.93
C ARG A 142 -20.93 -6.77 -5.03
N ALA A 143 -20.51 -5.85 -5.89
CA ALA A 143 -21.31 -5.40 -7.04
C ALA A 143 -21.56 -6.52 -8.08
N MET A 144 -20.74 -7.58 -8.08
CA MET A 144 -20.96 -8.80 -8.86
C MET A 144 -21.87 -9.82 -8.13
N ASN A 145 -22.48 -9.44 -7.01
CA ASN A 145 -23.32 -10.27 -6.13
C ASN A 145 -22.59 -11.39 -5.39
N PHE A 146 -21.28 -11.29 -5.19
CA PHE A 146 -20.56 -12.21 -4.31
C PHE A 146 -20.62 -11.78 -2.85
N LYS A 147 -20.62 -12.75 -1.93
CA LYS A 147 -20.46 -12.50 -0.50
C LYS A 147 -19.00 -12.12 -0.22
N LEU A 148 -18.81 -11.00 0.47
CA LEU A 148 -17.48 -10.58 0.93
C LEU A 148 -17.62 -9.64 2.13
N GLU A 149 -17.22 -10.14 3.29
CA GLU A 149 -17.07 -9.38 4.52
C GLU A 149 -15.60 -9.38 4.92
N LEU A 150 -14.99 -8.19 5.00
CA LEU A 150 -13.58 -8.07 5.37
C LEU A 150 -13.43 -8.12 6.88
N SER A 151 -12.49 -8.93 7.36
CA SER A 151 -12.18 -9.07 8.79
C SER A 151 -11.58 -7.80 9.40
N HIS A 152 -10.88 -7.01 8.58
CA HIS A 152 -10.05 -5.89 9.03
C HIS A 152 -9.04 -6.29 10.10
N GLN A 153 -8.50 -7.50 10.00
CA GLN A 153 -7.46 -8.02 10.89
C GLN A 153 -6.18 -8.32 10.12
N TYR A 154 -5.06 -8.29 10.83
CA TYR A 154 -3.83 -8.85 10.29
C TYR A 154 -3.98 -10.35 10.01
N PRO A 155 -3.34 -10.88 8.95
CA PRO A 155 -3.23 -12.32 8.80
C PRO A 155 -2.47 -12.90 10.00
N GLN A 156 -2.89 -14.08 10.45
CA GLN A 156 -2.19 -14.77 11.53
C GLN A 156 -0.81 -15.22 11.04
N ASN A 157 0.24 -14.84 11.77
CA ASN A 157 1.61 -15.21 11.48
C ASN A 157 2.22 -15.87 12.72
N ILE A 158 2.72 -17.10 12.56
CA ILE A 158 3.25 -17.97 13.63
C ILE A 158 4.77 -17.76 13.81
N SER A 159 5.41 -16.98 12.92
CA SER A 159 6.85 -16.74 12.98
C SER A 159 7.28 -16.09 14.29
N LEU A 160 8.45 -16.50 14.79
CA LEU A 160 9.09 -15.85 15.92
C LEU A 160 9.50 -14.43 15.52
N LYS A 161 8.81 -13.44 16.08
CA LYS A 161 9.05 -12.03 15.77
C LYS A 161 10.17 -11.44 16.61
N LYS A 162 11.12 -10.75 15.97
CA LYS A 162 12.26 -10.08 16.61
C LYS A 162 12.71 -8.85 15.82
N GLY A 163 13.11 -7.83 16.56
CA GLY A 163 13.71 -6.62 15.99
C GLY A 163 12.70 -5.69 15.33
N ILE A 164 13.17 -4.50 15.01
CA ILE A 164 12.36 -3.38 14.51
C ILE A 164 12.79 -3.06 13.09
N GLY A 165 11.83 -3.03 12.16
CA GLY A 165 12.06 -2.49 10.83
C GLY A 165 11.83 -0.99 10.80
N ILE A 166 12.69 -0.23 10.13
CA ILE A 166 12.49 1.20 9.88
C ILE A 166 12.60 1.46 8.38
N ALA A 167 11.52 1.97 7.79
CA ALA A 167 11.44 2.41 6.41
C ALA A 167 11.22 3.94 6.38
N PRO A 168 12.31 4.75 6.35
CA PRO A 168 12.22 6.19 6.56
C PRO A 168 11.76 6.97 5.33
N PHE A 169 11.55 6.30 4.20
CA PHE A 169 11.31 6.93 2.90
C PHE A 169 9.85 6.87 2.46
N ALA A 170 9.46 7.87 1.69
CA ALA A 170 8.21 7.92 0.95
C ALA A 170 8.44 8.62 -0.40
N GLN A 171 7.52 8.39 -1.35
CA GLN A 171 7.64 8.98 -2.69
C GLN A 171 7.63 10.52 -2.69
N HIS A 172 6.94 11.14 -1.73
CA HIS A 172 6.77 12.58 -1.69
C HIS A 172 7.28 13.16 -0.36
N LYS A 173 7.89 14.35 -0.43
CA LYS A 173 8.42 15.06 0.74
C LYS A 173 7.37 15.20 1.86
N GLY A 174 6.12 15.51 1.51
CA GLY A 174 5.05 15.68 2.49
C GLY A 174 4.70 14.42 3.30
N LYS A 175 5.16 13.25 2.88
CA LYS A 175 4.99 11.98 3.58
C LYS A 175 6.23 11.53 4.35
N MET A 176 7.35 12.23 4.21
CA MET A 176 8.63 11.79 4.72
C MET A 176 8.96 12.60 5.98
N LEU A 177 8.99 11.94 7.14
CA LEU A 177 9.53 12.54 8.36
C LEU A 177 10.96 13.01 8.08
N PRO A 178 11.38 14.19 8.59
CA PRO A 178 12.74 14.65 8.41
C PRO A 178 13.73 13.55 8.84
N LEU A 179 14.74 13.33 8.01
CA LEU A 179 15.59 12.15 8.11
C LEU A 179 16.39 12.15 9.41
N GLU A 180 16.78 13.33 9.90
CA GLU A 180 17.42 13.55 11.18
C GLU A 180 16.56 13.07 12.36
N LYS A 181 15.24 13.29 12.31
CA LYS A 181 14.33 12.78 13.34
C LYS A 181 14.24 11.27 13.31
N THR A 182 14.18 10.69 12.10
CA THR A 182 14.15 9.22 11.97
C THR A 182 15.48 8.58 12.38
N PHE A 183 16.60 9.25 12.12
CA PHE A 183 17.92 8.85 12.60
C PHE A 183 17.97 8.82 14.13
N GLU A 184 17.48 9.87 14.81
CA GLU A 184 17.44 9.90 16.28
C GLU A 184 16.52 8.82 16.86
N VAL A 185 15.36 8.56 16.25
CA VAL A 185 14.49 7.42 16.63
C VAL A 185 15.27 6.11 16.50
N ALA A 186 15.92 5.86 15.36
CA ALA A 186 16.68 4.64 15.14
C ALA A 186 17.82 4.49 16.18
N LYS A 187 18.52 5.58 16.49
CA LYS A 187 19.61 5.61 17.46
C LYS A 187 19.15 5.31 18.88
N ILE A 188 18.01 5.85 19.30
CA ILE A 188 17.43 5.58 20.64
C ILE A 188 16.98 4.12 20.73
N LEU A 189 16.22 3.63 19.75
CA LEU A 189 15.69 2.26 19.76
C LEU A 189 16.80 1.21 19.65
N ALA A 190 17.88 1.51 18.92
CA ALA A 190 19.01 0.60 18.75
C ALA A 190 19.73 0.22 20.07
N GLN A 191 19.55 1.02 21.13
CA GLN A 191 20.12 0.74 22.45
C GLN A 191 19.59 -0.56 23.05
N ASN A 192 18.33 -0.91 22.77
CA ASN A 192 17.65 -2.07 23.34
C ASN A 192 17.12 -3.06 22.28
N HIS A 193 17.03 -2.65 21.01
CA HIS A 193 16.44 -3.45 19.94
C HIS A 193 17.35 -3.52 18.71
N LYS A 194 17.41 -4.68 18.06
CA LYS A 194 18.07 -4.80 16.74
C LYS A 194 17.23 -4.06 15.70
N ILE A 195 17.83 -3.12 14.98
CA ILE A 195 17.16 -2.32 13.94
C ILE A 195 17.53 -2.82 12.54
N TYR A 196 16.54 -2.90 11.65
CA TYR A 196 16.71 -3.22 10.24
C TYR A 196 16.18 -2.07 9.37
N PHE A 197 17.03 -1.51 8.51
CA PHE A 197 16.63 -0.42 7.60
C PHE A 197 16.14 -0.94 6.26
N PHE A 198 15.02 -0.41 5.77
CA PHE A 198 14.38 -0.76 4.50
C PHE A 198 14.36 0.43 3.52
N GLY A 199 14.47 0.13 2.23
CA GLY A 199 14.53 1.09 1.12
C GLY A 199 15.00 0.43 -0.18
N GLY A 200 15.08 1.18 -1.26
CA GLY A 200 15.48 0.64 -2.57
C GLY A 200 16.16 1.62 -3.54
N GLY A 201 16.05 2.92 -3.32
CA GLY A 201 16.72 3.92 -4.14
C GLY A 201 18.23 3.95 -3.93
N LYS A 202 19.04 4.23 -4.97
CA LYS A 202 20.51 4.32 -4.83
C LYS A 202 20.93 5.29 -3.71
N ASN A 203 20.28 6.44 -3.63
CA ASN A 203 20.55 7.44 -2.58
C ASN A 203 20.12 6.95 -1.19
N GLU A 204 18.99 6.24 -1.12
CA GLU A 204 18.47 5.62 0.11
C GLU A 204 19.45 4.58 0.66
N VAL A 205 19.97 3.72 -0.22
CA VAL A 205 20.98 2.70 0.12
C VAL A 205 22.25 3.34 0.68
N THR A 206 22.75 4.41 0.02
CA THR A 206 23.93 5.13 0.49
C THR A 206 23.71 5.74 1.88
N LEU A 207 22.58 6.44 2.08
CA LEU A 207 22.23 7.05 3.37
C LEU A 207 22.12 6.00 4.48
N LEU A 208 21.43 4.90 4.23
CA LEU A 208 21.24 3.86 5.24
C LEU A 208 22.52 3.08 5.55
N ASN A 209 23.45 2.96 4.60
CA ASN A 209 24.78 2.41 4.86
C ASN A 209 25.57 3.32 5.81
N ASP A 210 25.49 4.64 5.64
CA ASP A 210 26.11 5.61 6.54
C ASP A 210 25.49 5.53 7.95
N TRP A 211 24.15 5.47 8.06
CA TRP A 211 23.47 5.28 9.34
C TRP A 211 23.89 3.98 10.04
N GLN A 212 24.04 2.88 9.27
CA GLN A 212 24.49 1.60 9.83
C GLN A 212 25.90 1.68 10.45
N GLN A 213 26.78 2.53 9.91
CA GLN A 213 28.13 2.72 10.46
C GLN A 213 28.12 3.56 11.74
N GLN A 214 27.18 4.50 11.85
CA GLN A 214 27.08 5.42 12.98
C GLN A 214 26.26 4.88 14.16
N ILE A 215 25.27 4.02 13.88
CA ILE A 215 24.37 3.48 14.90
C ILE A 215 24.69 2.00 15.13
N PRO A 216 25.25 1.62 16.30
CA PRO A 216 25.45 0.22 16.67
C PRO A 216 24.14 -0.57 16.67
N ASN A 217 24.20 -1.90 16.56
CA ASN A 217 23.01 -2.76 16.61
C ASN A 217 21.97 -2.46 15.51
N THR A 218 22.43 -1.99 14.34
CA THR A 218 21.60 -1.77 13.16
C THR A 218 22.08 -2.61 11.98
N GLU A 219 21.24 -2.75 10.95
CA GLU A 219 21.58 -3.43 9.70
C GLU A 219 20.79 -2.81 8.55
N ASN A 220 21.48 -2.41 7.49
CA ASN A 220 20.88 -1.91 6.28
C ASN A 220 20.52 -3.06 5.36
N LEU A 221 19.24 -3.22 5.04
CA LEU A 221 18.72 -4.22 4.09
C LEU A 221 18.34 -3.59 2.75
N ALA A 222 18.38 -2.26 2.64
CA ALA A 222 17.97 -1.54 1.44
C ALA A 222 18.79 -1.98 0.22
N GLY A 223 18.10 -2.28 -0.87
CA GLY A 223 18.70 -2.75 -2.12
C GLY A 223 19.41 -4.12 -2.05
N LYS A 224 19.34 -4.83 -0.92
CA LYS A 224 19.97 -6.16 -0.73
C LYS A 224 19.00 -7.33 -0.88
N LEU A 225 17.69 -7.06 -0.77
CA LEU A 225 16.64 -8.07 -0.82
C LEU A 225 15.80 -7.91 -2.09
N ASN A 226 15.40 -9.03 -2.68
CA ASN A 226 14.26 -9.03 -3.60
C ASN A 226 12.94 -8.96 -2.82
N LEU A 227 11.82 -8.74 -3.52
CA LEU A 227 10.52 -8.56 -2.87
C LEU A 227 10.13 -9.75 -1.99
N LYS A 228 10.28 -10.99 -2.46
CA LYS A 228 10.01 -12.19 -1.66
C LYS A 228 10.83 -12.23 -0.36
N GLN A 229 12.13 -11.93 -0.43
CA GLN A 229 13.01 -11.87 0.74
C GLN A 229 12.64 -10.72 1.68
N GLU A 230 12.25 -9.56 1.13
CA GLU A 230 11.78 -8.41 1.91
C GLU A 230 10.50 -8.76 2.67
N LEU A 231 9.52 -9.37 2.01
CA LEU A 231 8.29 -9.87 2.64
C LEU A 231 8.59 -10.87 3.77
N GLN A 232 9.46 -11.86 3.51
CA GLN A 232 9.89 -12.80 4.53
C GLN A 232 10.51 -12.08 5.72
N LYS A 233 11.43 -11.15 5.48
CA LYS A 233 12.08 -10.41 6.56
C LYS A 233 11.09 -9.56 7.35
N ILE A 234 10.15 -8.90 6.69
CA ILE A 234 9.09 -8.13 7.35
C ILE A 234 8.23 -9.03 8.25
N SER A 235 7.95 -10.26 7.82
CA SER A 235 7.17 -11.24 8.59
C SER A 235 7.83 -11.69 9.90
N GLU A 236 9.15 -11.51 10.01
CA GLU A 236 9.96 -11.83 11.19
C GLU A 236 10.12 -10.64 12.14
N LEU A 237 9.67 -9.45 11.76
CA LEU A 237 9.78 -8.25 12.61
C LEU A 237 8.71 -8.25 13.70
N GLU A 238 9.07 -7.70 14.85
CA GLU A 238 8.11 -7.36 15.91
C GLU A 238 7.20 -6.22 15.47
N VAL A 239 7.82 -5.17 14.93
CA VAL A 239 7.14 -3.97 14.48
C VAL A 239 7.89 -3.32 13.31
N MET A 240 7.12 -2.75 12.38
CA MET A 240 7.59 -1.92 11.29
C MET A 240 7.24 -0.45 11.57
N ILE A 241 8.24 0.41 11.68
CA ILE A 241 8.08 1.86 11.70
C ILE A 241 8.21 2.34 10.25
N SER A 242 7.15 2.95 9.71
CA SER A 242 7.13 3.37 8.31
C SER A 242 6.41 4.69 8.13
N MET A 243 6.78 5.42 7.09
CA MET A 243 5.98 6.52 6.57
C MET A 243 4.64 5.99 5.99
N ASP A 244 3.73 6.89 5.61
CA ASP A 244 2.59 6.58 4.72
C ASP A 244 3.12 6.19 3.31
N SER A 245 3.67 4.98 3.21
CA SER A 245 4.37 4.43 2.04
C SER A 245 4.13 2.92 1.88
N ALA A 246 4.79 2.30 0.90
CA ALA A 246 4.58 0.90 0.56
C ALA A 246 4.90 -0.06 1.73
N ASN A 247 5.92 0.22 2.54
CA ASN A 247 6.34 -0.67 3.63
C ASN A 247 5.27 -0.83 4.72
N MET A 248 4.45 0.19 4.99
CA MET A 248 3.27 0.08 5.87
C MET A 248 2.28 -0.99 5.36
N HIS A 249 2.02 -1.00 4.05
CA HIS A 249 1.15 -1.98 3.43
C HIS A 249 1.78 -3.37 3.40
N LEU A 250 3.08 -3.48 3.16
CA LEU A 250 3.80 -4.76 3.21
C LEU A 250 3.78 -5.38 4.61
N ALA A 251 3.96 -4.58 5.66
CA ALA A 251 3.81 -5.02 7.04
C ALA A 251 2.43 -5.61 7.29
N SER A 252 1.38 -4.97 6.76
CA SER A 252 0.01 -5.48 6.85
C SER A 252 -0.17 -6.84 6.17
N LEU A 253 0.46 -7.06 5.02
CA LEU A 253 0.40 -8.35 4.33
C LEU A 253 1.05 -9.48 5.11
N MET A 254 2.13 -9.16 5.83
CA MET A 254 2.92 -10.15 6.58
C MET A 254 2.42 -10.33 8.02
N GLY A 255 1.34 -9.64 8.40
CA GLY A 255 0.80 -9.67 9.76
C GLY A 255 1.73 -9.05 10.79
N THR A 256 2.56 -8.09 10.37
CA THR A 256 3.51 -7.36 11.22
C THR A 256 2.88 -6.06 11.67
N ARG A 257 2.90 -5.80 13.00
CA ARG A 257 2.40 -4.54 13.57
C ARG A 257 3.14 -3.38 12.90
N CYS A 258 2.42 -2.34 12.51
CA CYS A 258 3.03 -1.17 11.88
C CYS A 258 2.72 0.09 12.66
N ILE A 259 3.76 0.82 13.05
CA ILE A 259 3.67 2.20 13.52
C ILE A 259 3.85 3.10 12.29
N SER A 260 2.77 3.78 11.89
CA SER A 260 2.75 4.60 10.68
C SER A 260 2.85 6.08 10.99
N ILE A 261 3.73 6.78 10.27
CA ILE A 261 4.00 8.20 10.45
C ILE A 261 3.37 8.99 9.30
N TRP A 262 2.57 10.00 9.64
CA TRP A 262 1.77 10.75 8.68
C TRP A 262 2.02 12.26 8.75
N GLY A 263 2.49 12.82 7.63
CA GLY A 263 2.71 14.26 7.44
C GLY A 263 1.51 14.95 6.80
N SER A 264 1.68 15.43 5.55
CA SER A 264 0.66 16.19 4.81
C SER A 264 -0.56 15.36 4.40
N THR A 265 -0.47 14.04 4.49
CA THR A 265 -1.56 13.08 4.28
C THR A 265 -2.21 12.67 5.62
N HIS A 266 -3.37 12.01 5.55
CA HIS A 266 -4.10 11.57 6.72
C HIS A 266 -4.72 10.18 6.51
N PRO A 267 -4.74 9.30 7.54
CA PRO A 267 -5.43 8.01 7.48
C PRO A 267 -6.90 8.09 7.06
N TYR A 268 -7.56 9.24 7.27
CA TYR A 268 -8.94 9.50 6.91
C TYR A 268 -9.18 9.40 5.40
N ALA A 269 -8.14 9.53 4.59
CA ALA A 269 -8.25 9.34 3.14
C ALA A 269 -8.48 7.87 2.73
N GLY A 270 -8.46 6.93 3.70
CA GLY A 270 -8.77 5.52 3.49
C GLY A 270 -7.56 4.67 3.10
N PHE A 271 -6.34 5.13 3.38
CA PHE A 271 -5.08 4.48 3.00
C PHE A 271 -4.34 3.80 4.16
N LEU A 272 -4.94 3.71 5.35
CA LEU A 272 -4.34 2.97 6.46
C LEU A 272 -4.09 1.49 6.07
N GLY A 273 -3.02 0.88 6.61
CA GLY A 273 -2.71 -0.52 6.39
C GLY A 273 -3.86 -1.45 6.80
N TYR A 274 -4.03 -2.56 6.09
CA TYR A 274 -5.10 -3.52 6.40
C TYR A 274 -4.84 -4.19 7.76
N GLY A 275 -5.82 -4.13 8.67
CA GLY A 275 -5.66 -4.66 10.02
C GLY A 275 -4.84 -3.78 10.98
N GLN A 276 -4.32 -2.66 10.51
CA GLN A 276 -3.53 -1.76 11.34
C GLN A 276 -4.39 -1.02 12.35
N SER A 277 -3.89 -0.95 13.59
CA SER A 277 -4.53 -0.23 14.70
C SER A 277 -4.42 1.28 14.53
N GLU A 278 -5.48 2.01 14.89
CA GLU A 278 -5.42 3.48 14.95
C GLU A 278 -4.52 4.00 16.06
N ASN A 279 -4.26 3.19 17.09
CA ASN A 279 -3.33 3.53 18.17
C ASN A 279 -1.86 3.54 17.70
N ASP A 280 -1.57 2.92 16.55
CA ASP A 280 -0.22 2.89 15.95
C ASP A 280 -0.02 3.99 14.89
N ILE A 281 -0.86 5.03 14.91
CA ILE A 281 -0.76 6.17 14.00
C ILE A 281 -0.07 7.32 14.72
N VAL A 282 1.08 7.74 14.19
CA VAL A 282 1.83 8.89 14.67
C VAL A 282 1.64 10.07 13.72
N GLN A 283 1.13 11.17 14.27
CA GLN A 283 0.86 12.41 13.55
C GLN A 283 0.80 13.58 14.54
N VAL A 284 1.01 14.80 14.04
CA VAL A 284 0.71 16.01 14.82
C VAL A 284 -0.81 16.13 14.98
N LYS A 285 -1.26 16.33 16.22
CA LYS A 285 -2.67 16.58 16.55
C LYS A 285 -2.99 18.06 16.32
N ASP A 286 -4.24 18.38 16.00
CA ASP A 286 -4.76 19.76 15.95
C ASP A 286 -4.19 20.67 14.85
N LEU A 287 -3.68 20.09 13.75
CA LEU A 287 -3.36 20.85 12.53
C LEU A 287 -4.55 20.89 11.57
N THR A 288 -5.27 22.00 11.56
CA THR A 288 -6.48 22.20 10.72
C THR A 288 -6.21 22.13 9.22
N CYS A 289 -5.00 22.48 8.77
CA CYS A 289 -4.62 22.39 7.36
C CYS A 289 -4.44 20.94 6.86
N ARG A 290 -4.48 19.94 7.75
CA ARG A 290 -4.17 18.55 7.42
C ARG A 290 -5.46 17.70 7.25
N PRO A 291 -5.53 16.82 6.25
CA PRO A 291 -4.58 16.69 5.14
C PRO A 291 -4.71 17.85 4.15
N CYS A 292 -3.60 18.34 3.62
CA CYS A 292 -3.61 19.28 2.48
C CYS A 292 -3.37 18.55 1.14
N SER A 293 -2.97 17.28 1.19
CA SER A 293 -2.90 16.40 0.02
C SER A 293 -3.35 14.98 0.37
N VAL A 294 -3.98 14.30 -0.59
CA VAL A 294 -4.34 12.88 -0.49
C VAL A 294 -3.08 12.01 -0.59
N PHE A 295 -2.15 12.38 -1.48
CA PHE A 295 -1.00 11.57 -1.85
C PHE A 295 0.34 12.18 -1.40
N GLY A 296 0.32 13.36 -0.78
CA GLY A 296 1.51 14.09 -0.35
C GLY A 296 2.25 14.81 -1.49
N ASP A 297 1.67 14.80 -2.69
CA ASP A 297 2.21 15.32 -3.95
C ASP A 297 1.99 16.82 -4.19
N LYS A 298 1.45 17.53 -3.19
CA LYS A 298 1.26 18.98 -3.22
C LYS A 298 2.25 19.66 -2.28
N GLU A 299 2.57 20.91 -2.57
CA GLU A 299 3.31 21.77 -1.66
C GLU A 299 2.53 21.95 -0.34
N CYS A 300 3.26 22.23 0.75
CA CYS A 300 2.66 22.48 2.04
C CYS A 300 1.83 23.76 1.99
N TYR A 301 0.56 23.68 2.38
CA TYR A 301 -0.31 24.85 2.42
C TYR A 301 0.22 25.98 3.33
N ARG A 302 0.78 25.64 4.50
CA ARG A 302 1.39 26.60 5.44
C ARG A 302 2.79 27.06 5.01
N GLY A 303 3.45 26.32 4.12
CA GLY A 303 4.85 26.55 3.72
C GLY A 303 5.92 26.08 4.70
N ASP A 304 5.55 25.72 5.95
CA ASP A 304 6.48 25.40 7.04
C ASP A 304 6.63 23.89 7.33
N TRP A 305 5.82 23.04 6.70
CA TRP A 305 5.77 21.61 6.98
C TRP A 305 5.54 21.27 8.46
N ALA A 306 4.75 22.07 9.19
CA ALA A 306 4.46 21.85 10.62
C ALA A 306 4.04 20.40 10.96
N CYS A 307 3.29 19.74 10.08
CA CYS A 307 2.89 18.33 10.26
C CYS A 307 4.06 17.32 10.34
N LEU A 308 5.25 17.71 9.90
CA LEU A 308 6.50 16.94 9.93
C LEU A 308 7.47 17.54 10.95
N GLU A 309 7.64 18.86 10.94
CA GLU A 309 8.60 19.57 11.78
C GLU A 309 8.18 19.66 13.25
N GLU A 310 6.88 19.69 13.55
CA GLU A 310 6.36 19.69 14.93
C GLU A 310 6.06 18.26 15.44
N LEU A 311 6.28 17.23 14.62
CA LEU A 311 6.09 15.84 15.04
C LEU A 311 7.14 15.45 16.09
N ASP A 312 6.66 15.19 17.30
CA ASP A 312 7.47 14.73 18.42
C ASP A 312 7.82 13.25 18.26
N ILE A 313 9.12 12.96 18.20
CA ILE A 313 9.65 11.60 18.04
C ILE A 313 9.38 10.72 19.27
N GLN A 314 9.16 11.31 20.45
CA GLN A 314 8.87 10.54 21.66
C GLN A 314 7.58 9.72 21.51
N LYS A 315 6.60 10.24 20.76
CA LYS A 315 5.37 9.51 20.41
C LYS A 315 5.61 8.24 19.60
N ILE A 316 6.71 8.17 18.85
CA ILE A 316 7.11 6.96 18.12
C ILE A 316 7.75 5.97 19.10
N ILE A 317 8.62 6.47 19.97
CA ILE A 317 9.39 5.67 20.94
C ILE A 317 8.47 5.04 21.99
N ASP A 318 7.48 5.78 22.50
CA ASP A 318 6.54 5.31 23.53
C ASP A 318 5.62 4.16 23.05
N LEU A 319 5.57 3.89 21.75
CA LEU A 319 4.78 2.81 21.16
C LEU A 319 5.54 1.48 21.06
N ILE A 320 6.85 1.48 21.34
CA ILE A 320 7.74 0.32 21.30
C ILE A 320 7.82 -0.31 22.69
#